data_AF-A0A1M5VLC4-F1
#
_entry.id   AF-A0A1M5VLC4-F1
#
_cell.length_a   1.000
_cell.length_b   1.000
_cell.length_c   1.000
_cell.angle_alpha   90.00
_cell.angle_beta   90.00
_cell.angle_gamma   90.00
#
_symmetry.space_group_name_H-M   'P 1'
#
loop_
_entity.id
_entity.type
_entity.pdbx_description
1 polymer ?
#
loop_
_entity_poly.entity_id
_entity_poly.type
_entity_poly.pdbx_seq_one_letter_code
_entity_poly.pdbx_strand_id
1 'polypeptide(L)'
;MTPPISVRPDMQRKGLGKMLLDYALERARQMGAGCIAMCGNIQFYGKCGFVTATSKGIRYADDPDGDAPYFLIKELTPGFLDGIRGSYRDPSPYFVDDKDVEEFDKQFPPKEKKVLPGQLF
;
A
#
# COMPACT_ATOMS: atom_id res chain seq x y z
N MET A 1 -0.80 0.40 -7.34
CA MET A 1 -0.52 -0.14 -5.99
C MET A 1 0.98 -0.05 -5.71
N THR A 2 1.40 0.54 -4.59
CA THR A 2 2.81 0.51 -4.12
C THR A 2 2.91 0.17 -2.63
N PRO A 3 2.67 -1.10 -2.26
CA PRO A 3 3.54 -1.74 -1.27
C PRO A 3 3.87 -3.22 -1.60
N PRO A 4 4.88 -3.83 -0.95
CA PRO A 4 5.61 -3.34 0.23
C PRO A 4 6.88 -2.51 -0.08
N ILE A 5 7.11 -1.45 0.70
CA ILE A 5 8.43 -0.80 0.86
C ILE A 5 8.98 -1.22 2.21
N SER A 6 10.21 -1.74 2.24
CA SER A 6 10.83 -2.21 3.47
C SER A 6 12.30 -1.82 3.53
N VAL A 7 12.73 -1.43 4.73
CA VAL A 7 14.12 -1.09 5.04
C VAL A 7 14.55 -1.92 6.24
N ARG A 8 15.73 -2.54 6.14
CA ARG A 8 16.33 -3.36 7.20
C ARG A 8 16.35 -2.58 8.53
N PRO A 9 15.99 -3.18 9.68
CA PRO A 9 15.81 -2.44 10.94
C PRO A 9 16.97 -1.52 11.36
N ASP A 10 18.22 -1.98 11.24
CA ASP A 10 19.46 -1.24 11.52
C ASP A 10 19.77 -0.10 10.51
N MET A 11 19.00 -0.03 9.42
CA MET A 11 19.11 0.98 8.37
C MET A 11 17.90 1.94 8.34
N GLN A 12 16.93 1.76 9.22
CA GLN A 12 15.77 2.65 9.33
C GLN A 12 16.16 4.04 9.86
N ARG A 13 15.24 5.01 9.69
CA ARG A 13 15.41 6.42 10.12
C ARG A 13 16.58 7.17 9.48
N LYS A 14 17.18 6.62 8.42
CA LYS A 14 18.24 7.24 7.59
C LYS A 14 17.73 7.86 6.28
N GLY A 15 16.41 8.05 6.13
CA GLY A 15 15.80 8.59 4.90
C GLY A 15 15.61 7.57 3.76
N LEU A 16 16.15 6.35 3.87
CA LEU A 16 16.10 5.32 2.81
C LEU A 16 14.68 4.97 2.34
N GLY A 17 13.71 4.88 3.26
CA GLY A 17 12.33 4.57 2.90
C GLY A 17 11.71 5.65 1.99
N LYS A 18 12.05 6.92 2.22
CA LYS A 18 11.63 8.02 1.36
C LYS A 18 12.32 7.96 0.00
N MET A 19 13.63 7.68 -0.03
CA MET A 19 14.37 7.54 -1.30
C MET A 19 13.78 6.43 -2.19
N LEU A 20 13.45 5.28 -1.59
CA LEU A 20 12.78 4.18 -2.31
C LEU A 20 11.41 4.59 -2.83
N LEU A 21 10.62 5.29 -2.01
CA LEU A 21 9.32 5.82 -2.41
C LEU A 21 9.44 6.81 -3.58
N ASP A 22 10.30 7.82 -3.46
CA ASP A 22 10.51 8.83 -4.50
C ASP A 22 10.91 8.18 -5.83
N TYR A 23 11.82 7.21 -5.79
CA TYR A 23 12.22 6.44 -6.98
C TYR A 23 11.02 5.68 -7.59
N ALA A 24 10.22 5.00 -6.78
CA ALA A 24 9.06 4.25 -7.25
C ALA A 24 7.99 5.17 -7.88
N LEU A 25 7.73 6.33 -7.27
CA LEU A 25 6.79 7.33 -7.79
C LEU A 25 7.23 7.86 -9.15
N GLU A 26 8.53 8.17 -9.28
CA GLU A 26 9.09 8.65 -10.55
C GLU A 26 9.03 7.58 -11.64
N ARG A 27 9.30 6.31 -11.30
CA ARG A 27 9.12 5.19 -12.24
C ARG A 27 7.68 5.03 -12.68
N ALA A 28 6.73 5.09 -11.75
CA ALA A 28 5.31 5.01 -12.10
C ALA A 28 4.88 6.16 -13.02
N ARG A 29 5.37 7.38 -12.77
CA ARG A 29 5.14 8.54 -13.64
C ARG A 29 5.69 8.30 -15.05
N GLN A 30 6.91 7.78 -15.17
CA GLN A 30 7.53 7.42 -16.45
C GLN A 30 6.76 6.33 -17.21
N MET A 31 6.10 5.43 -16.48
CA MET A 31 5.22 4.39 -17.04
C MET A 31 3.82 4.90 -17.43
N GLY A 32 3.55 6.20 -17.26
CA GLY A 32 2.27 6.83 -17.61
C GLY A 32 1.18 6.68 -16.55
N ALA A 33 1.51 6.28 -15.32
CA ALA A 33 0.52 6.23 -14.24
C ALA A 33 0.07 7.66 -13.87
N GLY A 34 -1.25 7.87 -13.81
CA GLY A 34 -1.83 9.16 -13.45
C GLY A 34 -1.90 9.41 -11.94
N CYS A 35 -2.07 8.36 -11.15
CA CYS A 35 -2.05 8.41 -9.69
C CYS A 35 -1.55 7.08 -9.09
N ILE A 36 -1.22 7.11 -7.80
CA ILE A 36 -0.89 5.95 -6.98
C ILE A 36 -1.86 5.87 -5.81
N ALA A 37 -2.48 4.70 -5.64
CA ALA A 37 -3.25 4.32 -4.46
C ALA A 37 -2.50 3.24 -3.65
N MET A 38 -2.55 3.34 -2.32
CA MET A 38 -1.92 2.40 -1.39
C MET A 38 -2.47 2.51 0.04
N CYS A 39 -2.29 1.47 0.84
CA CYS A 39 -2.54 1.52 2.29
C CYS A 39 -1.26 1.92 3.06
N GLY A 40 -1.38 2.82 4.03
CA GLY A 40 -0.25 3.29 4.84
C GLY A 40 -0.60 4.33 5.91
N ASN A 41 0.41 4.77 6.65
CA ASN A 41 0.24 5.79 7.69
C ASN A 41 0.38 7.21 7.11
N ILE A 42 -0.70 8.00 7.17
CA ILE A 42 -0.73 9.38 6.67
C ILE A 42 0.30 10.30 7.34
N GLN A 43 0.70 10.06 8.59
CA GLN A 43 1.73 10.87 9.27
C GLN A 43 3.11 10.76 8.62
N PHE A 44 3.35 9.64 7.92
CA PHE A 44 4.55 9.44 7.12
C PHE A 44 4.32 9.88 5.66
N TYR A 45 3.32 9.29 4.99
CA TYR A 45 3.10 9.48 3.56
C TYR A 45 2.52 10.85 3.20
N GLY A 46 1.84 11.52 4.12
CA GLY A 46 1.37 12.90 3.95
C GLY A 46 2.52 13.87 3.67
N LYS A 47 3.67 13.65 4.31
CA LYS A 47 4.91 14.42 4.05
C LYS A 47 5.48 14.17 2.65
N CYS A 48 5.07 13.08 2.00
CA CYS A 48 5.42 12.73 0.62
C CYS A 48 4.33 13.18 -0.38
N GLY A 49 3.34 13.96 0.07
CA GLY A 49 2.25 14.49 -0.74
C GLY A 49 1.19 13.47 -1.11
N PHE A 50 0.98 12.46 -0.26
CA PHE A 50 -0.23 11.64 -0.28
C PHE A 50 -1.33 12.32 0.53
N VAL A 51 -2.58 12.03 0.18
CA VAL A 51 -3.78 12.42 0.93
C VAL A 51 -4.65 11.19 1.15
N THR A 52 -5.70 11.28 1.97
CA THR A 52 -6.69 10.20 2.05
C THR A 52 -7.43 10.08 0.72
N ALA A 53 -7.70 8.86 0.27
CA ALA A 53 -8.37 8.65 -1.02
C ALA A 53 -9.78 9.28 -1.05
N THR A 54 -10.46 9.27 0.10
CA THR A 54 -11.78 9.89 0.28
C THR A 54 -11.77 11.38 0.01
N SER A 55 -10.67 12.10 0.31
CA SER A 55 -10.55 13.53 -0.02
C SER A 55 -10.48 13.80 -1.54
N LYS A 56 -10.27 12.76 -2.35
CA LYS A 56 -10.28 12.79 -3.82
C LYS A 56 -11.50 12.07 -4.41
N GLY A 57 -12.52 11.77 -3.60
CA GLY A 57 -13.75 11.13 -4.07
C GLY A 57 -13.62 9.62 -4.37
N ILE A 58 -12.54 8.99 -3.92
CA ILE A 58 -12.28 7.56 -4.09
C ILE A 58 -12.48 6.84 -2.74
N ARG A 59 -13.33 5.82 -2.71
CA ARG A 59 -13.51 4.92 -1.55
C ARG A 59 -12.68 3.65 -1.70
N TYR A 60 -12.36 3.00 -0.59
CA TYR A 60 -11.74 1.68 -0.62
C TYR A 60 -12.82 0.61 -0.63
N ALA A 61 -12.74 -0.36 -1.53
CA ALA A 61 -13.77 -1.39 -1.69
C ALA A 61 -13.87 -2.32 -0.48
N ASP A 62 -12.76 -2.54 0.23
CA ASP A 62 -12.69 -3.44 1.38
C ASP A 62 -13.10 -2.75 2.70
N ASP A 63 -13.35 -1.44 2.65
CA ASP A 63 -13.91 -0.63 3.74
C ASP A 63 -14.97 0.32 3.17
N PRO A 64 -16.12 -0.22 2.69
CA PRO A 64 -17.09 0.55 1.91
C PRO A 64 -17.85 1.59 2.74
N ASP A 65 -17.98 1.35 4.04
CA ASP A 65 -18.74 2.16 4.99
C ASP A 65 -17.84 3.07 5.85
N GLY A 66 -16.52 2.83 5.86
CA GLY A 66 -15.55 3.62 6.59
C GLY A 66 -14.88 4.71 5.76
N ASP A 67 -14.29 5.68 6.46
CA ASP A 67 -13.48 6.74 5.83
C ASP A 67 -12.10 6.26 5.38
N ALA A 68 -11.75 5.00 5.69
CA ALA A 68 -10.48 4.34 5.38
C ALA A 68 -9.26 5.29 5.48
N PRO A 69 -8.96 5.87 6.66
CA PRO A 69 -7.94 6.92 6.82
C PRO A 69 -6.51 6.45 6.49
N TYR A 70 -6.32 5.13 6.40
CA TYR A 70 -5.10 4.46 5.98
C TYR A 70 -5.03 4.23 4.46
N PHE A 71 -6.13 4.40 3.71
CA PHE A 71 -6.13 4.27 2.26
C PHE A 71 -5.81 5.63 1.62
N LEU A 72 -4.62 5.71 1.04
CA LEU A 72 -3.99 6.94 0.62
C LEU A 72 -3.86 6.99 -0.90
N ILE A 73 -3.96 8.19 -1.46
CA ILE A 73 -3.79 8.44 -2.88
C ILE A 73 -2.85 9.62 -3.13
N LYS A 74 -2.10 9.55 -4.22
CA LYS A 74 -1.25 10.63 -4.73
C LYS A 74 -1.40 10.74 -6.23
N GLU A 75 -1.80 11.90 -6.71
CA GLU A 75 -1.75 12.21 -8.15
C GLU A 75 -0.28 12.39 -8.57
N LEU A 76 0.10 11.73 -9.66
CA LEU A 76 1.38 11.91 -10.34
C LEU A 76 1.25 12.93 -11.47
N THR A 77 0.05 13.04 -12.05
CA THR A 77 -0.35 14.09 -12.98
C THR A 77 -1.40 14.96 -12.29
N PRO A 78 -1.17 16.27 -12.12
CA PRO A 78 -2.14 17.16 -11.48
C PRO A 78 -3.51 17.09 -12.18
N GLY A 79 -4.58 16.95 -11.41
CA GLY A 79 -5.95 16.89 -11.92
C GLY A 79 -6.33 15.56 -12.58
N PHE A 80 -5.50 14.52 -12.47
CA PHE A 80 -5.81 13.20 -13.03
C PHE A 80 -7.12 12.61 -12.50
N LEU A 81 -7.47 12.92 -11.24
CA LEU A 81 -8.70 12.45 -10.60
C LEU A 81 -9.85 13.43 -10.69
N ASP A 82 -9.70 14.56 -11.41
CA ASP A 82 -10.76 15.55 -11.52
C ASP A 82 -11.98 14.95 -12.22
N GLY A 83 -13.15 15.07 -11.58
CA GLY A 83 -14.39 14.47 -12.07
C GLY A 83 -14.52 12.96 -11.87
N ILE A 84 -13.47 12.28 -11.39
CA ILE A 84 -13.52 10.84 -11.07
C ILE A 84 -14.05 10.65 -9.65
N ARG A 85 -15.08 9.81 -9.52
CA ARG A 85 -15.60 9.35 -8.23
C ARG A 85 -15.89 7.86 -8.33
N GLY A 86 -15.61 7.12 -7.27
CA GLY A 86 -15.87 5.68 -7.28
C GLY A 86 -15.21 4.94 -6.14
N SER A 87 -15.10 3.63 -6.32
CA SER A 87 -14.44 2.72 -5.38
C SER A 87 -13.23 2.08 -6.05
N TYR A 88 -12.12 2.03 -5.34
CA TYR A 88 -10.92 1.30 -5.73
C TYR A 88 -10.96 -0.09 -5.07
N ARG A 89 -10.77 -1.13 -5.89
CA ARG A 89 -10.61 -2.51 -5.45
C ARG A 89 -9.19 -2.95 -5.76
N ASP A 90 -8.60 -3.72 -4.86
CA ASP A 90 -7.30 -4.32 -5.11
C ASP A 90 -7.34 -5.24 -6.35
N PRO A 91 -6.25 -5.33 -7.13
CA PRO A 91 -6.19 -6.20 -8.29
C PRO A 91 -6.43 -7.66 -7.89
N SER A 92 -7.12 -8.42 -8.74
CA SER A 92 -7.44 -9.83 -8.46
C SER A 92 -6.26 -10.71 -8.04
N PRO A 93 -5.00 -10.52 -8.52
CA PRO A 93 -3.87 -11.34 -8.07
C PRO A 93 -3.50 -11.20 -6.59
N TYR A 94 -4.04 -10.20 -5.86
CA TYR A 94 -3.89 -10.11 -4.41
C TYR A 94 -4.76 -11.13 -3.65
N PHE A 95 -5.76 -11.71 -4.32
CA PHE A 95 -6.66 -12.69 -3.76
C PHE A 95 -6.32 -14.05 -4.36
N VAL A 96 -5.89 -14.97 -3.51
CA VAL A 96 -5.62 -16.38 -3.84
C VAL A 96 -6.58 -17.25 -3.04
N ASP A 97 -6.89 -18.45 -3.53
CA ASP A 97 -7.73 -19.39 -2.79
C ASP A 97 -6.98 -19.87 -1.54
N ASP A 98 -7.65 -19.87 -0.38
CA ASP A 98 -7.05 -20.33 0.88
C ASP A 98 -6.52 -21.77 0.77
N LYS A 99 -7.14 -22.62 -0.06
CA LYS A 99 -6.65 -23.98 -0.32
C LYS A 99 -5.29 -23.99 -1.01
N ASP A 100 -5.08 -23.09 -1.96
CA ASP A 100 -3.80 -22.98 -2.66
C ASP A 100 -2.70 -22.49 -1.71
N VAL A 101 -3.05 -21.58 -0.79
CA VAL A 101 -2.15 -21.12 0.29
C VAL A 101 -1.80 -22.27 1.22
N GLU A 102 -2.78 -23.05 1.67
CA GLU A 102 -2.56 -24.19 2.56
C GLU A 102 -1.70 -25.29 1.90
N GLU A 103 -1.94 -25.61 0.63
CA GLU A 103 -1.13 -26.58 -0.12
C GLU A 103 0.29 -26.09 -0.37
N PHE A 104 0.48 -24.79 -0.64
CA PHE A 104 1.81 -24.19 -0.75
C PHE A 104 2.54 -24.23 0.59
N ASP A 105 1.87 -23.92 1.70
CA ASP A 105 2.47 -23.89 3.03
C ASP A 105 2.96 -25.27 3.51
N LYS A 106 2.30 -26.36 3.08
CA LYS A 106 2.75 -27.75 3.34
C LYS A 106 4.12 -28.08 2.73
N GLN A 107 4.59 -27.29 1.75
CA GLN A 107 5.90 -27.49 1.12
C GLN A 107 7.05 -26.98 2.00
N PHE A 108 6.78 -26.10 2.97
CA PHE A 108 7.80 -25.65 3.90
C PHE A 108 7.98 -26.65 5.05
N PRO A 109 9.19 -26.74 5.64
CA PRO A 109 9.37 -27.42 6.90
C PRO A 109 8.38 -26.87 7.96
N PRO A 110 7.79 -27.74 8.81
CA PRO A 110 6.88 -27.30 9.86
C PRO A 110 7.52 -26.20 10.72
N LYS A 111 6.89 -25.02 10.76
CA LYS A 111 7.35 -23.92 11.60
C LYS A 111 6.78 -24.08 12.99
N GLU A 112 7.66 -24.12 13.99
CA GLU A 112 7.26 -24.02 15.38
C GLU A 112 6.65 -22.63 15.62
N LYS A 113 5.44 -22.57 16.18
CA LYS A 113 4.76 -21.31 16.49
C LYS A 113 5.57 -20.59 17.57
N LYS A 114 6.22 -19.47 17.21
CA LYS A 114 6.99 -18.62 18.14
C LYS A 114 6.22 -17.34 18.43
N VAL A 115 6.41 -16.81 19.63
CA VAL A 115 6.05 -15.45 20.00
C VAL A 115 7.34 -14.66 20.07
N LEU A 116 7.55 -13.74 19.14
CA LEU A 116 8.75 -12.91 19.07
C LEU A 116 8.48 -11.51 19.63
N PRO A 117 9.50 -10.83 20.18
CA PRO A 117 9.37 -9.43 20.59
C PRO A 117 8.89 -8.58 19.39
N GLY A 118 7.72 -7.94 19.52
CA GLY A 118 7.14 -7.05 18.51
C GLY A 118 5.95 -7.59 17.72
N GLN A 119 5.49 -8.83 17.97
CA GLN A 119 4.17 -9.26 17.49
C GLN A 119 3.06 -8.56 18.28
N LEU A 120 2.06 -8.03 17.57
CA LEU A 120 0.80 -7.57 18.15
C LEU A 120 -0.03 -8.81 18.53
N PHE A 121 -0.69 -8.77 19.68
CA PHE A 121 -1.42 -9.88 20.31
C PHE A 121 -2.55 -10.44 19.44
#